data_AF-X1H0F7-F1
#
_entry.id   AF-X1H0F7-F1
#
_cell.length_a   1.000
_cell.length_b   1.000
_cell.length_c   1.000
_cell.angle_alpha   90.00
_cell.angle_beta   90.00
_cell.angle_gamma   90.00
#
_symmetry.space_group_name_H-M   'P 1'
#
loop_
_entity.id
_entity.type
_entity.pdbx_description
1 polymer ?
#
loop_
_entity_poly.entity_id
_entity_poly.type
_entity_poly.pdbx_seq_one_letter_code
_entity_poly.pdbx_strand_id
1 'polypeptide(L)'
;MSFINKKESKTYFGVIVGNRDVFPDHLAKEGRKEIISVLEELGYGYVILSESNTKDGVVESYSDAKKCAKLFRDNKDSIAGIILCLPNFSDEKAFANTLKLSDLNVPILIQASSDEVDKMNRQFRRDAFCGKLSVCSVLYQ
;
A
#
# COMPACT_ATOMS: atom_id res chain seq x y z
N MET A 1 43.72 -7.96 -4.05
CA MET A 1 42.69 -7.95 -5.11
C MET A 1 41.36 -8.26 -4.45
N SER A 2 40.54 -7.23 -4.19
CA SER A 2 39.21 -7.41 -3.62
C SER A 2 38.27 -7.83 -4.75
N PHE A 3 37.92 -9.11 -4.77
CA PHE A 3 37.01 -9.67 -5.76
C PHE A 3 35.58 -9.35 -5.32
N ILE A 4 34.91 -8.53 -6.14
CA ILE A 4 33.46 -8.29 -6.14
C ILE A 4 32.98 -7.49 -4.92
N ASN A 5 32.97 -6.17 -5.09
CA ASN A 5 32.11 -5.28 -4.32
C ASN A 5 30.67 -5.56 -4.77
N LYS A 6 30.02 -6.58 -4.22
CA LYS A 6 28.59 -6.85 -4.47
C LYS A 6 27.84 -5.70 -3.82
N LYS A 7 27.55 -4.66 -4.60
CA LYS A 7 26.64 -3.59 -4.19
C LYS A 7 25.36 -4.30 -3.78
N GLU A 8 25.09 -4.40 -2.48
CA GLU A 8 23.85 -5.01 -2.00
C GLU A 8 22.71 -4.24 -2.65
N SER A 9 22.02 -4.87 -3.60
CA SER A 9 20.90 -4.25 -4.30
C SER A 9 19.78 -4.12 -3.28
N LYS A 10 19.52 -2.88 -2.86
CA LYS A 10 18.38 -2.54 -2.00
C LYS A 10 17.12 -3.17 -2.60
N THR A 11 16.42 -4.01 -1.84
CA THR A 11 15.18 -4.65 -2.29
C THR A 11 14.05 -3.63 -2.25
N TYR A 12 13.25 -3.51 -3.31
CA TYR A 12 12.15 -2.56 -3.38
C TYR A 12 10.79 -3.27 -3.30
N PHE A 13 9.87 -2.66 -2.56
CA PHE A 13 8.47 -3.09 -2.50
C PHE A 13 7.56 -2.07 -3.21
N GLY A 14 6.58 -2.56 -3.96
CA GLY A 14 5.45 -1.73 -4.38
C GLY A 14 4.54 -1.54 -3.17
N VAL A 15 4.25 -0.30 -2.77
CA VAL A 15 3.39 -0.02 -1.63
C VAL A 15 2.10 0.64 -2.11
N ILE A 16 0.97 0.08 -1.71
CA ILE A 16 -0.35 0.64 -1.96
C ILE A 16 -0.95 0.99 -0.60
N VAL A 17 -1.15 2.27 -0.34
CA VAL A 17 -1.87 2.74 0.85
C VAL A 17 -3.32 2.99 0.46
N GLY A 18 -4.23 2.27 1.08
CA GLY A 18 -5.66 2.39 0.82
C GLY A 18 -6.33 3.52 1.59
N ASN A 19 -7.48 3.96 1.10
CA ASN A 19 -8.44 4.78 1.84
C ASN A 19 -9.86 4.50 1.33
N ARG A 20 -10.86 5.07 2.00
CA ARG A 20 -12.25 5.12 1.54
C ARG A 20 -12.89 6.42 2.01
N ASP A 21 -13.73 7.00 1.16
CA ASP A 21 -14.37 8.30 1.33
C ASP A 21 -15.07 8.53 2.68
N VAL A 22 -15.66 7.50 3.27
CA VAL A 22 -16.35 7.58 4.57
C VAL A 22 -15.41 7.54 5.79
N PHE A 23 -14.10 7.37 5.60
CA PHE A 23 -13.11 7.30 6.67
C PHE A 23 -12.24 8.56 6.76
N PRO A 24 -11.72 8.89 7.96
CA PRO A 24 -10.88 10.08 8.15
C PRO A 24 -9.55 10.00 7.39
N ASP A 25 -9.30 10.97 6.50
CA ASP A 25 -8.08 11.03 5.67
C ASP A 25 -6.78 11.04 6.49
N HIS A 26 -6.80 11.61 7.70
CA HIS A 26 -5.59 11.68 8.53
C HIS A 26 -5.09 10.29 8.93
N LEU A 27 -5.97 9.30 9.12
CA LEU A 27 -5.58 7.92 9.42
C LEU A 27 -4.82 7.30 8.25
N ALA A 28 -5.19 7.66 7.01
CA ALA A 28 -4.49 7.21 5.81
C ALA A 28 -3.12 7.88 5.65
N LYS A 29 -3.03 9.18 5.98
CA LYS A 29 -1.74 9.90 6.05
C LYS A 29 -0.79 9.32 7.08
N GLU A 30 -1.31 8.98 8.25
CA GLU A 30 -0.55 8.34 9.33
C GLU A 30 -0.04 6.96 8.87
N GLY A 31 -0.94 6.09 8.39
CA GLY A 31 -0.55 4.77 7.91
C GLY A 31 0.48 4.81 6.78
N ARG A 32 0.38 5.82 5.88
CA ARG A 32 1.40 6.08 4.85
C ARG A 32 2.77 6.42 5.45
N LYS A 33 2.82 7.32 6.44
CA LYS A 33 4.07 7.70 7.10
C LYS A 33 4.69 6.51 7.85
N GLU A 34 3.86 5.74 8.55
CA GLU A 34 4.28 4.55 9.29
C GLU A 34 4.91 3.50 8.38
N ILE A 35 4.25 3.14 7.27
CA ILE A 35 4.80 2.11 6.36
C ILE A 35 6.10 2.56 5.69
N ILE A 36 6.22 3.86 5.37
CA ILE A 36 7.47 4.43 4.84
C ILE A 36 8.58 4.34 5.89
N SER A 37 8.32 4.79 7.13
CA SER A 37 9.30 4.73 8.23
C SER A 37 9.80 3.31 8.46
N VAL A 38 8.89 2.33 8.53
CA VAL A 38 9.24 0.92 8.72
C VAL A 38 10.12 0.40 7.58
N LEU A 39 9.80 0.72 6.32
CA LEU A 39 10.62 0.29 5.19
C LEU A 39 12.00 0.94 5.21
N GLU A 40 12.09 2.22 5.56
CA GLU A 40 13.36 2.94 5.68
C GLU A 40 14.23 2.40 6.82
N GLU A 41 13.64 2.19 8.00
CA GLU A 41 14.30 1.61 9.19
C GLU A 41 14.85 0.20 8.91
N LEU A 42 14.11 -0.61 8.15
CA LEU A 42 14.53 -1.95 7.73
C LEU A 42 15.49 -1.94 6.54
N GLY A 43 15.84 -0.76 5.99
CA GLY A 43 16.77 -0.63 4.87
C GLY A 43 16.19 -1.02 3.51
N TYR A 44 14.86 -1.11 3.36
CA TYR A 44 14.17 -1.41 2.12
C TYR A 44 13.84 -0.16 1.29
N GLY A 45 13.74 -0.36 -0.03
CA GLY A 45 13.25 0.64 -0.96
C GLY A 45 11.76 0.48 -1.18
N TYR A 46 11.12 1.52 -1.70
CA TYR A 46 9.70 1.44 -2.02
C TYR A 46 9.34 2.22 -3.28
N VAL A 47 8.30 1.74 -3.96
CA VAL A 47 7.61 2.41 -5.07
C VAL A 47 6.19 2.66 -4.61
N ILE A 48 5.82 3.92 -4.41
CA ILE A 48 4.54 4.34 -3.83
C ILE A 48 4.04 5.58 -4.57
N LEU A 49 2.72 5.73 -4.74
CA LEU A 49 2.15 6.96 -5.31
C LEU A 49 2.56 8.17 -4.46
N SER A 50 2.93 9.27 -5.11
CA SER A 50 3.19 10.54 -4.40
C SER A 50 1.88 11.26 -4.08
N GLU A 51 1.94 12.20 -3.13
CA GLU A 51 0.83 13.11 -2.81
C GLU A 51 0.44 14.03 -3.99
N SER A 52 1.30 14.16 -5.00
CA SER A 52 0.98 14.88 -6.24
C SER A 52 0.28 14.00 -7.29
N ASN A 53 0.32 12.68 -7.16
CA ASN A 53 -0.35 11.79 -8.11
C ASN A 53 -1.84 11.60 -7.76
N THR A 54 -2.14 11.50 -6.47
CA THR A 54 -3.49 11.30 -5.91
C THR A 54 -3.61 12.06 -4.61
N LYS A 55 -4.85 12.27 -4.13
CA LYS A 55 -5.09 12.86 -2.81
C LYS A 55 -4.28 12.06 -1.77
N ASP A 56 -3.40 12.74 -1.05
CA ASP A 56 -2.56 12.17 0.01
C ASP A 56 -1.67 10.97 -0.41
N GLY A 57 -1.52 10.72 -1.71
CA GLY A 57 -0.78 9.58 -2.24
C GLY A 57 -1.41 8.23 -1.92
N VAL A 58 -2.73 8.19 -1.68
CA VAL A 58 -3.50 6.97 -1.40
C VAL A 58 -4.29 6.51 -2.61
N VAL A 59 -4.78 5.26 -2.55
CA VAL A 59 -5.63 4.65 -3.57
C VAL A 59 -7.03 4.45 -3.00
N GLU A 60 -8.01 5.20 -3.52
CA GLU A 60 -9.41 5.16 -3.09
C GLU A 60 -10.39 4.92 -4.25
N SER A 61 -9.92 5.03 -5.51
CA SER A 61 -10.77 4.95 -6.70
C SER A 61 -10.15 4.13 -7.82
N TYR A 62 -10.95 3.79 -8.83
CA TYR A 62 -10.44 3.15 -10.05
C TYR A 62 -9.46 4.05 -10.82
N SER A 63 -9.63 5.37 -10.79
CA SER A 63 -8.67 6.31 -11.37
C SER A 63 -7.31 6.24 -10.68
N ASP A 64 -7.29 6.15 -9.36
CA ASP A 64 -6.05 6.04 -8.59
C ASP A 64 -5.39 4.69 -8.81
N ALA A 65 -6.20 3.63 -8.88
CA ALA A 65 -5.72 2.30 -9.20
C ALA A 65 -4.99 2.26 -10.55
N LYS A 66 -5.52 2.94 -11.59
CA LYS A 66 -4.83 3.07 -12.89
C LYS A 66 -3.49 3.79 -12.80
N LYS A 67 -3.41 4.85 -11.99
CA LYS A 67 -2.16 5.61 -11.78
C LYS A 67 -1.13 4.76 -11.04
N CYS A 68 -1.54 4.09 -9.96
CA CYS A 68 -0.68 3.21 -9.17
C CYS A 68 -0.19 2.03 -10.02
N ALA A 69 -1.09 1.40 -10.78
CA ALA A 69 -0.73 0.31 -11.68
C ALA A 69 0.27 0.73 -12.76
N LYS A 70 0.12 1.94 -13.31
CA LYS A 70 1.12 2.50 -14.24
C LYS A 70 2.47 2.67 -13.55
N LEU A 71 2.50 3.29 -12.37
CA LEU A 71 3.73 3.47 -11.60
C LEU A 71 4.43 2.12 -11.34
N PHE A 72 3.67 1.08 -10.99
CA PHE A 72 4.23 -0.24 -10.73
C PHE A 72 4.76 -0.90 -12.01
N ARG A 73 4.04 -0.80 -13.14
CA ARG A 73 4.54 -1.30 -14.44
C ARG A 73 5.83 -0.61 -14.86
N ASP A 74 5.90 0.70 -14.68
CA ASP A 74 7.09 1.49 -15.02
C ASP A 74 8.30 1.11 -14.14
N ASN A 75 8.09 0.42 -13.01
CA ASN A 75 9.13 -0.02 -12.07
C ASN A 75 9.16 -1.54 -11.85
N LYS A 76 8.55 -2.32 -12.75
CA LYS A 76 8.30 -3.77 -12.55
C LYS A 76 9.56 -4.58 -12.26
N ASP A 77 10.69 -4.22 -12.88
CA ASP A 77 11.95 -4.97 -12.76
C ASP A 77 12.64 -4.74 -11.40
N SER A 78 12.22 -3.71 -10.67
CA SER A 78 12.74 -3.36 -9.34
C SER A 78 11.87 -3.89 -8.20
N ILE A 79 10.57 -4.09 -8.42
CA ILE A 79 9.62 -4.46 -7.38
C ILE A 79 9.70 -5.96 -7.10
N ALA A 80 10.15 -6.32 -5.90
CA ALA A 80 10.27 -7.72 -5.47
C ALA A 80 8.99 -8.27 -4.82
N GLY A 81 8.08 -7.41 -4.39
CA GLY A 81 6.82 -7.77 -3.73
C GLY A 81 5.94 -6.54 -3.56
N ILE A 82 4.66 -6.75 -3.29
CA ILE A 82 3.68 -5.68 -3.06
C ILE A 82 3.17 -5.71 -1.63
N ILE A 83 3.06 -4.55 -0.99
CA ILE A 83 2.45 -4.37 0.33
C ILE A 83 1.16 -3.58 0.15
N LEU A 84 0.04 -4.20 0.50
CA LEU A 84 -1.23 -3.51 0.70
C LEU A 84 -1.28 -3.05 2.15
N CYS A 85 -1.17 -1.75 2.37
CA CYS A 85 -1.34 -1.11 3.66
C CYS A 85 -2.79 -0.62 3.75
N LEU A 86 -3.54 -1.13 4.74
CA LEU A 86 -4.90 -0.72 5.06
C LEU A 86 -4.90 0.08 6.36
N PRO A 87 -4.85 1.42 6.30
CA PRO A 87 -4.97 2.27 7.49
C PRO A 87 -6.39 2.29 8.05
N ASN A 88 -7.38 1.92 7.24
CA ASN A 88 -8.80 1.83 7.56
C ASN A 88 -9.50 0.77 6.68
N PHE A 89 -10.83 0.73 6.66
CA PHE A 89 -11.61 -0.07 5.72
C PHE A 89 -11.54 0.55 4.30
N SER A 90 -10.36 0.42 3.71
CA SER A 90 -10.00 0.90 2.39
C SER A 90 -10.73 0.16 1.27
N ASP A 91 -10.78 0.79 0.09
CA ASP A 91 -11.53 0.25 -1.04
C ASP A 91 -10.90 -1.02 -1.65
N GLU A 92 -11.56 -2.16 -1.46
CA GLU A 92 -11.07 -3.45 -1.96
C GLU A 92 -10.97 -3.53 -3.49
N LYS A 93 -11.87 -2.86 -4.21
CA LYS A 93 -11.86 -2.86 -5.68
C LYS A 93 -10.69 -2.05 -6.19
N ALA A 94 -10.33 -0.94 -5.54
CA ALA A 94 -9.19 -0.14 -5.93
C ALA A 94 -7.87 -0.92 -5.79
N PHE A 95 -7.72 -1.72 -4.71
CA PHE A 95 -6.60 -2.66 -4.58
C PHE A 95 -6.59 -3.71 -5.69
N ALA A 96 -7.70 -4.45 -5.86
CA ALA A 96 -7.79 -5.52 -6.86
C ALA A 96 -7.52 -5.00 -8.27
N ASN A 97 -8.05 -3.83 -8.63
CA ASN A 97 -7.79 -3.19 -9.91
C ASN A 97 -6.34 -2.76 -10.06
N THR A 98 -5.69 -2.24 -9.01
CA THR A 98 -4.28 -1.87 -9.07
C THR A 98 -3.43 -3.10 -9.38
N LEU A 99 -3.64 -4.19 -8.65
CA LEU A 99 -2.93 -5.45 -8.83
C LEU A 99 -3.14 -6.00 -10.24
N LYS A 100 -4.41 -6.19 -10.65
CA LYS A 100 -4.79 -6.69 -11.97
C LYS A 100 -4.19 -5.86 -13.12
N LEU A 101 -4.26 -4.54 -13.03
CA LEU A 101 -3.76 -3.67 -14.08
C LEU A 101 -2.24 -3.63 -14.08
N SER A 102 -1.60 -3.69 -12.91
CA SER A 102 -0.14 -3.63 -12.82
C SER A 102 0.51 -4.88 -13.42
N ASP A 103 -0.16 -6.03 -13.36
CA ASP A 103 0.28 -7.30 -13.95
C ASP A 103 1.68 -7.73 -13.45
N LEU A 104 1.96 -7.46 -12.17
CA LEU A 104 3.18 -7.90 -11.50
C LEU A 104 2.98 -9.30 -10.92
N ASN A 105 3.82 -10.24 -11.33
CA ASN A 105 3.84 -11.60 -10.80
C ASN A 105 4.78 -11.72 -9.59
N VAL A 106 4.44 -11.05 -8.49
CA VAL A 106 5.25 -10.98 -7.26
C VAL A 106 4.41 -11.27 -6.01
N PRO A 107 5.01 -11.70 -4.89
CA PRO A 107 4.28 -11.93 -3.64
C PRO A 107 3.59 -10.67 -3.10
N ILE A 108 2.44 -10.86 -2.45
CA ILE A 108 1.64 -9.77 -1.87
C ILE A 108 1.52 -9.97 -0.36
N LEU A 109 1.83 -8.92 0.41
CA LEU A 109 1.56 -8.81 1.84
C LEU A 109 0.35 -7.90 2.06
N ILE A 110 -0.62 -8.35 2.87
CA ILE A 110 -1.80 -7.57 3.23
C ILE A 110 -1.73 -7.21 4.72
N GLN A 111 -1.45 -5.94 5.00
CA GLN A 111 -1.29 -5.39 6.34
C GLN A 111 -2.48 -4.48 6.68
N ALA A 112 -3.07 -4.69 7.86
CA ALA A 112 -4.14 -3.84 8.39
C ALA A 112 -3.67 -3.19 9.68
N SER A 113 -3.90 -1.89 9.80
CA SER A 113 -3.59 -1.13 11.02
C SER A 113 -4.59 -1.44 12.12
N SER A 114 -4.12 -1.63 13.35
CA SER A 114 -4.99 -1.92 14.49
C SER A 114 -5.82 -0.71 14.89
N ASP A 115 -7.09 -0.93 15.23
CA ASP A 115 -7.91 0.06 15.93
C ASP A 115 -7.41 0.28 17.37
N GLU A 116 -7.54 1.51 17.85
CA GLU A 116 -7.43 1.81 19.29
C GLU A 116 -8.80 1.59 19.93
N VAL A 117 -8.92 0.56 20.78
CA VAL A 117 -10.21 0.11 21.36
C VAL A 117 -10.96 1.25 22.06
N ASP A 118 -10.24 2.14 22.75
CA ASP A 118 -10.83 3.27 23.47
C ASP A 118 -11.15 4.48 22.57
N LYS A 119 -10.79 4.42 21.28
CA LYS A 119 -10.96 5.50 20.30
C LYS A 119 -11.58 5.00 19.00
N MET A 120 -12.78 4.40 19.08
CA MET A 120 -13.53 3.92 17.91
C MET A 120 -14.67 4.87 17.48
N ASN A 121 -14.57 6.16 17.81
CA ASN A 121 -15.51 7.16 17.32
C ASN A 121 -15.25 7.49 15.84
N ARG A 122 -16.13 8.30 15.22
CA ARG A 122 -16.03 8.64 13.78
C ARG A 122 -14.70 9.27 13.36
N GLN A 123 -13.98 9.91 14.29
CA GLN A 123 -12.71 10.56 14.00
C GLN A 123 -11.54 9.57 14.00
N PHE A 124 -11.60 8.46 14.75
CA PHE A 124 -10.44 7.59 14.96
C PHE A 124 -10.65 6.13 14.53
N ARG A 125 -11.89 5.74 14.23
CA ARG A 125 -12.23 4.40 13.75
C ARG A 125 -11.52 4.08 12.43
N ARG A 126 -10.81 2.95 12.40
CA ARG A 126 -10.14 2.40 11.22
C ARG A 126 -10.97 1.31 10.57
N ASP A 127 -11.47 0.32 11.31
CA ASP A 127 -12.11 -0.89 10.76
C ASP A 127 -11.22 -1.64 9.74
N ALA A 128 -9.89 -1.48 9.83
CA ALA A 128 -8.97 -2.00 8.81
C ALA A 128 -8.94 -3.53 8.75
N PHE A 129 -9.19 -4.21 9.88
CA PHE A 129 -9.28 -5.68 9.90
C PHE A 129 -10.45 -6.19 9.05
N CYS A 130 -11.62 -5.57 9.16
CA CYS A 130 -12.76 -5.85 8.28
C CYS A 130 -12.43 -5.54 6.82
N GLY A 131 -11.73 -4.44 6.57
CA GLY A 131 -11.19 -4.11 5.24
C GLY A 131 -10.27 -5.20 4.68
N LYS A 132 -9.39 -5.76 5.51
CA LYS A 132 -8.50 -6.86 5.10
C LYS A 132 -9.28 -8.11 4.71
N LEU A 133 -10.34 -8.46 5.44
CA LEU A 133 -11.23 -9.57 5.05
C LEU A 133 -11.89 -9.29 3.69
N SER A 134 -12.38 -8.07 3.47
CA SER A 134 -12.96 -7.63 2.19
C SER A 134 -11.96 -7.76 1.03
N VAL A 135 -10.75 -7.25 1.20
CA VAL A 135 -9.66 -7.36 0.22
C VAL A 135 -9.32 -8.81 -0.07
N CYS A 136 -9.08 -9.63 0.95
CA CYS A 136 -8.78 -11.05 0.76
C CYS A 136 -9.91 -11.78 0.01
N SER A 137 -11.17 -11.45 0.29
CA SER A 137 -12.32 -12.04 -0.39
C SER A 137 -12.36 -11.67 -1.87
N VAL A 138 -12.06 -10.42 -2.24
CA VAL A 138 -12.02 -10.00 -3.66
C VAL A 138 -10.81 -10.59 -4.38
N LEU A 139 -9.67 -10.77 -3.72
CA LEU A 139 -8.49 -11.37 -4.34
C LEU A 139 -8.60 -12.89 -4.55
N TYR A 140 -9.56 -13.53 -3.87
CA TYR A 140 -9.84 -14.96 -4.04
C TYR A 140 -10.82 -15.26 -5.20
N GLN A 141 -11.61 -14.27 -5.62
CA GLN A 141 -12.61 -14.39 -6.68
C GLN A 141 -11.99 -14.23 -8.07
#